data_AF-A0A177T8D9-F1
#
_entry.id   AF-A0A177T8D9-F1
#
_cell.length_a   1.000
_cell.length_b   1.000
_cell.length_c   1.000
_cell.angle_alpha   90.00
_cell.angle_beta   90.00
_cell.angle_gamma   90.00
#
_symmetry.space_group_name_H-M   'P 1'
#
loop_
_entity.id
_entity.type
_entity.pdbx_description
1 polymer ?
#
loop_
_entity_poly.entity_id
_entity_poly.type
_entity_poly.pdbx_seq_one_letter_code
_entity_poly.pdbx_strand_id
1 'polypeptide(L)'
;MLEQEALRLDVLRAPSDTAADLVRSGVTVHHYEFAPVERTQELRLDEWLFPVREAAEAVTCLDILVRNKGEDSSGEAALRADYLPAGALPNLTELALSWETHEPFSSNSVAHGDDSNELAAEILAGLKRQETLVAEVLASLTHHKFLRHLRLEHPMGKPFPPCPNAVIEVADSDQISLRLKYLTWHSPCITYTQRYRVMSPAQRGTEARRSPLTIQLQRLPHMVGSRIDERGVWDRPRQYRVGNTIFNHSKFPPRALRMILLLHSKVRVSGWLLF
;
A
#
# COMPACT_ATOMS: atom_id res chain seq x y z
N MET A 1 26.80 32.24 11.81
CA MET A 1 26.23 30.89 11.95
C MET A 1 25.29 30.70 10.77
N LEU A 2 25.76 30.07 9.70
CA LEU A 2 24.92 29.75 8.54
C LEU A 2 24.17 28.47 8.91
N GLU A 3 22.83 28.52 8.96
CA GLU A 3 22.01 27.31 9.01
C GLU A 3 22.39 26.48 7.79
N GLN A 4 23.03 25.34 8.02
CA GLN A 4 23.24 24.34 6.98
C GLN A 4 21.83 23.89 6.58
N GLU A 5 21.33 24.34 5.44
CA GLU A 5 20.13 23.78 4.85
C GLU A 5 20.35 22.27 4.75
N ALA A 6 19.58 21.51 5.54
CA ALA A 6 19.66 20.06 5.53
C ALA A 6 19.45 19.59 4.09
N LEU A 7 20.42 18.85 3.55
CA LEU A 7 20.33 18.31 2.21
C LEU A 7 19.10 17.39 2.16
N ARG A 8 18.12 17.77 1.34
CA ARG A 8 16.83 17.10 1.26
C ARG A 8 16.64 16.51 -0.13
N LEU A 9 16.31 15.23 -0.16
CA LEU A 9 16.02 14.48 -1.36
C LEU A 9 14.54 14.08 -1.38
N ASP A 10 13.83 14.40 -2.45
CA ASP A 10 12.40 14.09 -2.53
C ASP A 10 12.13 12.59 -2.76
N VAL A 11 12.95 11.92 -3.57
CA VAL A 11 12.82 10.48 -3.87
C VAL A 11 14.20 9.84 -3.95
N LEU A 12 14.40 8.74 -3.23
CA LEU A 12 15.57 7.89 -3.36
C LEU A 12 15.16 6.50 -3.87
N ARG A 13 15.78 6.09 -4.98
CA ARG A 13 15.71 4.73 -5.52
C ARG A 13 17.06 4.07 -5.35
N ALA A 14 17.22 3.28 -4.31
CA ALA A 14 18.52 2.69 -3.98
C ALA A 14 18.37 1.43 -3.10
N PRO A 15 19.41 0.59 -3.01
CA PRO A 15 19.50 -0.41 -1.96
C PRO A 15 19.66 0.25 -0.57
N SER A 16 19.40 -0.52 0.49
CA SER A 16 19.36 0.01 1.85
C SER A 16 20.72 0.52 2.37
N ASP A 17 21.82 -0.09 1.96
CA ASP A 17 23.18 0.35 2.31
C ASP A 17 23.48 1.78 1.83
N THR A 18 23.12 2.09 0.58
CA THR A 18 23.28 3.41 -0.03
C THR A 18 22.39 4.43 0.65
N ALA A 19 21.16 4.05 1.01
CA ALA A 19 20.26 4.90 1.79
C ALA A 19 20.82 5.21 3.19
N ALA A 20 21.40 4.21 3.85
CA ALA A 20 22.03 4.36 5.15
C ALA A 20 23.21 5.34 5.10
N ASP A 21 24.06 5.24 4.08
CA ASP A 21 25.21 6.15 3.92
C ASP A 21 24.78 7.61 3.67
N LEU A 22 23.69 7.83 2.94
CA LEU A 22 23.11 9.16 2.74
C LEU A 22 22.58 9.73 4.06
N VAL A 23 21.82 8.95 4.83
CA VAL A 23 21.31 9.40 6.14
C VAL A 23 22.45 9.69 7.12
N ARG A 24 23.48 8.84 7.15
CA ARG A 24 24.70 9.08 7.96
C ARG A 24 25.43 10.37 7.55
N SER A 25 25.30 10.77 6.28
CA SER A 25 25.83 12.03 5.75
C SER A 25 24.92 13.24 6.03
N GLY A 26 23.82 13.06 6.77
CA GLY A 26 22.87 14.13 7.12
C GLY A 26 21.80 14.40 6.07
N VAL A 27 21.68 13.56 5.03
CA VAL A 27 20.64 13.73 4.01
C VAL A 27 19.31 13.20 4.54
N THR A 28 18.24 13.97 4.33
CA THR A 28 16.86 13.54 4.61
C THR A 28 16.14 13.16 3.34
N VAL A 29 15.34 12.09 3.38
CA VAL A 29 14.63 11.56 2.21
C VAL A 29 13.14 11.44 2.50
N HIS A 30 12.31 11.93 1.59
CA HIS A 30 10.85 11.88 1.75
C HIS A 30 10.21 10.58 1.27
N HIS A 31 10.74 10.00 0.20
CA HIS A 31 10.21 8.80 -0.43
C HIS A 31 11.35 7.82 -0.71
N TYR A 32 11.35 6.71 0.01
CA TYR A 32 12.23 5.59 -0.29
C TYR A 32 11.51 4.57 -1.17
N GLU A 33 12.12 4.27 -2.31
CA GLU A 33 11.79 3.13 -3.15
C GLU A 33 12.99 2.19 -3.11
N PHE A 34 12.94 1.21 -2.20
CA PHE A 34 14.07 0.33 -1.98
C PHE A 34 14.25 -0.63 -3.15
N ALA A 35 15.52 -0.93 -3.45
CA ALA A 35 15.85 -2.10 -4.24
C ALA A 35 15.31 -3.38 -3.55
N PRO A 36 15.01 -4.44 -4.31
CA PRO A 36 14.42 -5.63 -3.73
C PRO A 36 15.35 -6.33 -2.75
N VAL A 37 14.80 -6.73 -1.60
CA VAL A 37 15.51 -7.48 -0.55
C VAL A 37 14.99 -8.91 -0.46
N GLU A 38 15.76 -9.85 0.08
CA GLU A 38 15.27 -11.23 0.26
C GLU A 38 14.39 -11.35 1.51
N ARG A 39 14.67 -10.52 2.53
CA ARG A 39 13.92 -10.45 3.79
C ARG A 39 13.87 -9.01 4.29
N THR A 40 12.82 -8.65 5.03
CA THR A 40 12.65 -7.29 5.56
C THR A 40 13.76 -6.88 6.52
N GLN A 41 14.38 -7.84 7.23
CA GLN A 41 15.49 -7.61 8.15
C GLN A 41 16.75 -7.06 7.44
N GLU A 42 16.93 -7.32 6.14
CA GLU A 42 18.06 -6.79 5.36
C GLU A 42 18.01 -5.26 5.21
N LEU A 43 16.82 -4.66 5.39
CA LEU A 43 16.69 -3.20 5.40
C LEU A 43 17.38 -2.56 6.60
N ARG A 44 17.48 -3.26 7.75
CA ARG A 44 18.16 -2.79 8.97
C ARG A 44 17.75 -1.37 9.41
N LEU A 45 16.48 -1.01 9.20
CA LEU A 45 15.97 0.36 9.40
C LEU A 45 16.14 0.84 10.85
N ASP A 46 16.12 -0.10 11.80
CA ASP A 46 16.37 0.11 13.23
C ASP A 46 17.80 0.51 13.56
N GLU A 47 18.76 0.28 12.66
CA GLU A 47 20.15 0.64 12.89
C GLU A 47 20.53 2.02 12.36
N TRP A 48 19.84 2.51 11.32
CA TRP A 48 20.27 3.72 10.60
C TRP A 48 19.17 4.75 10.35
N LEU A 49 17.90 4.33 10.24
CA LEU A 49 16.80 5.25 9.95
C LEU A 49 16.05 5.65 11.22
N PHE A 50 15.52 4.68 11.97
CA PHE A 50 14.71 4.94 13.16
C PHE A 50 15.45 5.70 14.27
N PRO A 51 16.77 5.47 14.51
CA PRO A 51 17.52 6.24 15.49
C PRO A 51 17.78 7.70 15.10
N VAL A 52 17.69 8.05 13.81
CA VAL A 52 17.96 9.39 13.30
C VAL A 52 16.63 10.13 13.13
N ARG A 53 16.25 10.88 14.17
CA ARG A 53 14.93 11.52 14.27
C ARG A 53 14.58 12.37 13.05
N GLU A 54 15.49 13.23 12.59
CA GLU A 54 15.26 14.14 11.46
C GLU A 54 15.00 13.36 10.16
N ALA A 55 15.74 12.27 9.94
CA ALA A 55 15.55 11.41 8.78
C ALA A 55 14.23 10.63 8.86
N ALA A 56 13.91 10.06 10.03
CA ALA A 56 12.67 9.33 10.28
C ALA A 56 11.42 10.22 10.15
N GLU A 57 11.48 11.46 10.67
CA GLU A 57 10.42 12.45 10.54
C GLU A 57 10.24 12.93 9.10
N ALA A 58 11.29 12.95 8.28
CA ALA A 58 11.20 13.35 6.87
C ALA A 58 10.45 12.33 6.00
N VAL A 59 10.43 11.04 6.40
CA VAL A 59 9.83 9.98 5.60
C VAL A 59 8.31 10.14 5.52
N THR A 60 7.82 10.24 4.29
CA THR A 60 6.38 10.29 3.99
C THR A 60 5.92 9.14 3.10
N CYS A 61 6.85 8.42 2.45
CA CYS A 61 6.58 7.22 1.67
C CYS A 61 7.67 6.16 1.81
N LEU A 62 7.26 4.90 1.98
CA LEU A 62 8.10 3.71 1.88
C LEU A 62 7.53 2.74 0.84
N ASP A 63 8.34 2.31 -0.12
CA ASP A 63 8.07 1.21 -1.04
C ASP A 63 9.13 0.10 -0.88
N ILE A 64 8.67 -1.08 -0.47
CA ILE A 64 9.50 -2.23 -0.14
C ILE A 64 9.07 -3.43 -1.01
N LEU A 65 10.04 -4.05 -1.67
CA LEU A 65 9.89 -5.38 -2.29
C LEU A 65 10.64 -6.40 -1.46
N VAL A 66 9.96 -7.48 -1.12
CA VAL A 66 10.61 -8.69 -0.68
C VAL A 66 10.57 -9.72 -1.82
N ARG A 67 11.70 -10.29 -2.19
CA ARG A 67 11.78 -11.47 -3.05
C ARG A 67 12.01 -12.64 -2.14
N ASN A 68 11.00 -13.45 -1.89
CA ASN A 68 11.21 -14.56 -0.97
C ASN A 68 11.84 -15.74 -1.72
N LYS A 69 13.11 -16.02 -1.41
CA LYS A 69 13.83 -17.24 -1.85
C LYS A 69 13.88 -18.33 -0.77
N GLY A 70 13.22 -18.16 0.38
CA GLY A 70 13.33 -19.04 1.54
C GLY A 70 12.14 -19.98 1.79
N GLU A 71 12.30 -20.86 2.79
CA GLU A 71 11.35 -21.92 3.21
C GLU A 71 10.03 -21.40 3.85
N ASP A 72 9.95 -20.12 4.23
CA ASP A 72 8.70 -19.47 4.62
C ASP A 72 7.85 -19.18 3.37
N SER A 73 7.32 -20.24 2.77
CA SER A 73 6.68 -20.25 1.46
C SER A 73 5.47 -19.32 1.31
N SER A 74 4.93 -18.76 2.41
CA SER A 74 3.78 -17.86 2.36
C SER A 74 4.11 -16.38 2.25
N GLY A 75 5.34 -15.91 2.53
CA GLY A 75 5.80 -14.51 2.40
C GLY A 75 4.91 -13.38 2.97
N GLU A 76 3.80 -13.73 3.60
CA GLU A 76 2.78 -12.86 4.19
C GLU A 76 3.39 -12.04 5.33
N ALA A 77 4.41 -12.56 6.01
CA ALA A 77 5.17 -11.84 7.04
C ALA A 77 5.79 -10.53 6.51
N ALA A 78 6.19 -10.47 5.24
CA ALA A 78 6.67 -9.23 4.63
C ALA A 78 5.57 -8.16 4.53
N LEU A 79 4.33 -8.59 4.35
CA LEU A 79 3.18 -7.69 4.21
C LEU A 79 2.63 -7.23 5.58
N ARG A 80 2.84 -8.01 6.65
CA ARG A 80 2.39 -7.66 8.02
C ARG A 80 3.04 -6.42 8.60
N ALA A 81 4.12 -5.91 8.02
CA ALA A 81 4.78 -4.67 8.45
C ALA A 81 5.27 -4.65 9.92
N ASP A 82 5.40 -5.82 10.57
CA ASP A 82 5.81 -5.94 11.98
C ASP A 82 7.19 -5.33 12.28
N TYR A 83 8.02 -5.16 11.25
CA TYR A 83 9.32 -4.52 11.31
C TYR A 83 9.27 -2.98 11.34
N LEU A 84 8.07 -2.37 11.28
CA LEU A 84 7.85 -0.93 11.45
C LEU A 84 7.28 -0.67 12.85
N PRO A 85 8.12 -0.41 13.87
CA PRO A 85 7.64 -0.20 15.22
C PRO A 85 6.77 1.06 15.33
N ALA A 86 5.94 1.08 16.36
CA ALA A 86 5.07 2.21 16.67
C ALA A 86 5.89 3.52 16.77
N GLY A 87 5.50 4.53 15.99
CA GLY A 87 6.16 5.83 16.00
C GLY A 87 7.49 5.92 15.24
N ALA A 88 7.97 4.84 14.64
CA ALA A 88 9.24 4.82 13.91
C ALA A 88 9.27 5.81 12.74
N LEU A 89 8.13 6.02 12.07
CA LEU A 89 7.97 6.92 10.93
C LEU A 89 6.74 7.80 11.16
N PRO A 90 6.86 8.86 11.98
CA PRO A 90 5.70 9.60 12.48
C PRO A 90 4.93 10.34 11.38
N ASN A 91 5.57 10.66 10.25
CA ASN A 91 4.97 11.37 9.13
C ASN A 91 4.63 10.48 7.92
N LEU A 92 4.70 9.15 8.08
CA LEU A 92 4.40 8.21 7.00
C LEU A 92 2.96 8.40 6.49
N THR A 93 2.82 8.67 5.19
CA THR A 93 1.52 8.89 4.54
C THR A 93 1.16 7.83 3.51
N GLU A 94 2.16 7.17 2.93
CA GLU A 94 2.00 6.14 1.91
C GLU A 94 2.96 4.98 2.20
N LEU A 95 2.43 3.76 2.28
CA LEU A 95 3.21 2.54 2.47
C LEU A 95 2.87 1.56 1.36
N ALA A 96 3.88 1.07 0.66
CA ALA A 96 3.77 0.04 -0.36
C ALA A 96 4.59 -1.18 0.04
N LEU A 97 3.91 -2.30 0.25
CA LEU A 97 4.49 -3.58 0.60
C LEU A 97 4.20 -4.56 -0.52
N SER A 98 5.26 -5.11 -1.08
CA SER A 98 5.18 -6.04 -2.19
C SER A 98 5.99 -7.27 -1.88
N TRP A 99 5.49 -8.42 -2.32
CA TRP A 99 6.24 -9.66 -2.25
C TRP A 99 6.22 -10.38 -3.61
N GLU A 100 7.38 -10.89 -4.02
CA GLU A 100 7.59 -11.69 -5.23
C GLU A 100 8.01 -13.13 -4.85
N THR A 101 7.39 -14.12 -5.50
CA THR A 101 7.81 -15.54 -5.44
C THR A 101 8.69 -15.85 -6.64
N HIS A 102 9.80 -16.57 -6.42
CA HIS A 102 10.72 -16.96 -7.50
C HIS A 102 10.27 -18.23 -8.26
N GLU A 103 9.30 -18.98 -7.72
CA GLU A 103 8.76 -20.17 -8.36
C GLU A 103 7.79 -19.77 -9.50
N PRO A 104 8.07 -20.16 -10.76
CA PRO A 104 7.08 -20.06 -11.82
C PRO A 104 5.88 -20.93 -11.44
N PHE A 105 4.68 -20.37 -11.57
CA PHE A 105 3.43 -21.09 -11.34
C PHE A 105 3.46 -22.48 -12.02
N SER A 106 3.66 -23.53 -11.23
CA SER A 106 3.27 -24.87 -11.65
C SER A 106 1.77 -24.95 -11.45
N SER A 107 1.03 -24.66 -12.51
CA SER A 107 -0.42 -24.83 -12.63
C SER A 107 -0.83 -26.31 -12.57
N ASN A 108 -0.27 -27.11 -11.67
CA ASN A 108 -0.46 -28.56 -11.64
C ASN A 108 -0.93 -29.00 -10.25
N SER A 109 -2.17 -28.64 -9.91
CA SER A 109 -2.99 -29.44 -9.01
C SER A 109 -4.47 -29.02 -9.14
N VAL A 110 -4.99 -29.05 -10.37
CA VAL A 110 -6.41 -29.38 -10.50
C VAL A 110 -6.43 -30.89 -10.65
N ALA A 111 -6.46 -31.59 -9.51
CA ALA A 111 -7.00 -32.94 -9.53
C ALA A 111 -8.41 -32.80 -10.13
N HIS A 112 -8.63 -33.39 -11.32
CA HIS A 112 -9.96 -33.52 -11.90
C HIS A 112 -10.79 -34.47 -11.02
N GLY A 113 -11.23 -33.98 -9.87
CA GLY A 113 -12.34 -34.51 -9.09
C GLY A 113 -13.55 -33.62 -9.37
N ASP A 114 -14.66 -34.23 -9.76
CA ASP A 114 -15.88 -33.60 -10.25
C ASP A 114 -16.72 -32.91 -9.15
N ASP A 115 -16.08 -32.41 -8.09
CA ASP A 115 -16.74 -31.84 -6.92
C ASP A 115 -16.71 -30.30 -6.95
N SER A 116 -17.71 -29.73 -7.62
CA SER A 116 -17.95 -28.28 -7.69
C SER A 116 -18.01 -27.60 -6.30
N ASN A 117 -18.34 -28.35 -5.24
CA ASN A 117 -18.34 -27.90 -3.86
C ASN A 117 -16.93 -27.69 -3.28
N GLU A 118 -15.94 -28.49 -3.69
CA GLU A 118 -14.55 -28.38 -3.20
C GLU A 118 -13.87 -27.12 -3.75
N LEU A 119 -14.08 -26.84 -5.04
CA LEU A 119 -13.60 -25.62 -5.68
C LEU A 119 -14.21 -24.35 -5.05
N ALA A 120 -15.51 -24.38 -4.75
CA ALA A 120 -16.18 -23.26 -4.09
C ALA A 120 -15.63 -23.01 -2.68
N ALA A 121 -15.35 -24.08 -1.92
CA ALA A 121 -14.74 -23.99 -0.60
C ALA A 121 -13.31 -23.43 -0.67
N GLU A 122 -12.49 -23.85 -1.64
CA GLU A 122 -11.14 -23.35 -1.85
C GLU A 122 -11.12 -21.84 -2.19
N ILE A 123 -12.04 -21.41 -3.07
CA ILE A 123 -12.19 -19.98 -3.42
C ILE A 123 -12.55 -19.16 -2.17
N LEU A 124 -13.53 -19.62 -1.39
CA LEU A 124 -13.96 -18.94 -0.17
C LEU A 124 -12.85 -18.90 0.90
N ALA A 125 -12.10 -19.99 1.06
CA ALA A 125 -10.97 -20.04 1.97
C ALA A 125 -9.85 -19.08 1.54
N GLY A 126 -9.58 -19.01 0.23
CA GLY A 126 -8.66 -18.03 -0.35
C GLY A 126 -9.07 -16.61 -0.02
N LEU A 127 -10.32 -16.24 -0.33
CA LEU A 127 -10.88 -14.90 -0.08
C LEU A 127 -10.77 -14.48 1.40
N LYS A 128 -11.15 -15.37 2.32
CA LYS A 128 -11.02 -15.12 3.76
C LYS A 128 -9.57 -14.90 4.17
N ARG A 129 -8.61 -15.65 3.60
CA ARG A 129 -7.19 -15.47 3.89
C ARG A 129 -6.70 -14.06 3.52
N GLN A 130 -7.14 -13.50 2.39
CA GLN A 130 -6.76 -12.13 2.03
C GLN A 130 -7.40 -11.09 2.95
N GLU A 131 -8.67 -11.28 3.34
CA GLU A 131 -9.33 -10.40 4.33
C GLU A 131 -8.61 -10.43 5.67
N THR A 132 -8.24 -11.61 6.16
CA THR A 132 -7.43 -11.77 7.38
C THR A 132 -6.09 -11.08 7.23
N LEU A 133 -5.37 -11.30 6.13
CA LEU A 133 -4.07 -10.65 5.90
C LEU A 133 -4.21 -9.12 5.94
N VAL A 134 -5.16 -8.55 5.19
CA VAL A 134 -5.36 -7.09 5.17
C VAL A 134 -5.73 -6.58 6.57
N ALA A 135 -6.58 -7.30 7.31
CA ALA A 135 -6.90 -6.95 8.70
C ALA A 135 -5.67 -6.95 9.61
N GLU A 136 -4.80 -7.97 9.49
CA GLU A 136 -3.54 -8.07 10.24
C GLU A 136 -2.59 -6.92 9.90
N VAL A 137 -2.42 -6.59 8.61
CA VAL A 137 -1.60 -5.43 8.22
C VAL A 137 -2.18 -4.12 8.78
N LEU A 138 -3.50 -3.95 8.74
CA LEU A 138 -4.13 -2.75 9.29
C LEU A 138 -3.97 -2.66 10.81
N ALA A 139 -3.96 -3.80 11.51
CA ALA A 139 -3.73 -3.89 12.95
C ALA A 139 -2.28 -3.54 13.34
N SER A 140 -1.28 -3.94 12.56
CA SER A 140 0.12 -3.56 12.82
C SER A 140 0.38 -2.08 12.56
N LEU A 141 -0.36 -1.45 11.62
CA LEU A 141 -0.18 -0.05 11.23
C LEU A 141 -1.01 0.96 12.06
N THR A 142 -1.68 0.52 13.12
CA THR A 142 -2.58 1.35 13.93
C THR A 142 -1.93 2.58 14.55
N HIS A 143 -0.62 2.50 14.82
CA HIS A 143 0.16 3.59 15.39
C HIS A 143 0.55 4.67 14.35
N HIS A 144 0.39 4.41 13.05
CA HIS A 144 0.77 5.32 11.98
C HIS A 144 -0.37 6.28 11.61
N LYS A 145 -0.62 7.26 12.48
CA LYS A 145 -1.77 8.20 12.43
C LYS A 145 -1.88 9.04 11.16
N PHE A 146 -0.80 9.20 10.40
CA PHE A 146 -0.77 9.98 9.17
C PHE A 146 -0.86 9.13 7.91
N LEU A 147 -0.91 7.80 8.03
CA LEU A 147 -1.03 6.90 6.90
C LEU A 147 -2.37 7.14 6.20
N ARG A 148 -2.30 7.48 4.90
CA ARG A 148 -3.47 7.77 4.05
C ARG A 148 -3.63 6.76 2.93
N HIS A 149 -2.56 6.07 2.55
CA HIS A 149 -2.61 5.04 1.52
C HIS A 149 -1.76 3.83 1.91
N LEU A 150 -2.37 2.65 1.82
CA LEU A 150 -1.70 1.37 1.95
C LEU A 150 -1.79 0.65 0.60
N ARG A 151 -0.65 0.23 0.06
CA ARG A 151 -0.56 -0.64 -1.12
C ARG A 151 0.01 -1.98 -0.69
N LEU A 152 -0.71 -3.03 -1.05
CA LEU A 152 -0.32 -4.41 -0.85
C LEU A 152 -0.27 -5.11 -2.20
N GLU A 153 0.81 -5.83 -2.43
CA GLU A 153 1.00 -6.64 -3.62
C GLU A 153 1.33 -8.07 -3.20
N HIS A 154 0.40 -8.98 -3.53
CA HIS A 154 0.45 -10.37 -3.14
C HIS A 154 0.53 -11.26 -4.38
N PRO A 155 1.61 -12.03 -4.58
CA PRO A 155 1.90 -12.71 -5.84
C PRO A 155 0.86 -13.81 -6.14
N MET A 156 0.37 -14.47 -5.09
CA MET A 156 -0.69 -15.49 -5.16
C MET A 156 -2.07 -14.95 -4.76
N GLY A 157 -2.23 -13.63 -4.73
CA GLY A 157 -3.44 -13.01 -4.18
C GLY A 157 -4.65 -13.37 -5.03
N LYS A 158 -5.78 -13.74 -4.43
CA LYS A 158 -7.04 -13.74 -5.18
C LYS A 158 -7.58 -12.30 -5.26
N PRO A 159 -8.57 -12.03 -6.13
CA PRO A 159 -9.26 -10.74 -6.14
C PRO A 159 -9.78 -10.38 -4.76
N PHE A 160 -9.31 -9.26 -4.24
CA PHE A 160 -9.65 -8.76 -2.92
C PHE A 160 -10.53 -7.54 -3.06
N PRO A 161 -11.65 -7.42 -2.31
CA PRO A 161 -12.70 -8.41 -2.08
C PRO A 161 -13.70 -8.45 -3.27
N PRO A 162 -14.51 -9.52 -3.41
CA PRO A 162 -15.41 -9.71 -4.56
C PRO A 162 -16.59 -8.74 -4.58
N CYS A 163 -16.95 -8.18 -3.42
CA CYS A 163 -18.11 -7.33 -3.26
C CYS A 163 -17.70 -5.84 -3.26
N PRO A 164 -18.47 -4.95 -3.94
CA PRO A 164 -18.13 -3.53 -4.08
C PRO A 164 -18.13 -2.73 -2.76
N ASN A 165 -18.70 -3.30 -1.68
CA ASN A 165 -18.82 -2.71 -0.34
C ASN A 165 -18.37 -3.70 0.74
N ALA A 166 -17.17 -4.27 0.60
CA ALA A 166 -16.68 -5.19 1.60
C ALA A 166 -16.39 -4.50 2.93
N VAL A 167 -16.49 -5.28 3.98
CA VAL A 167 -16.31 -4.86 5.36
C VAL A 167 -15.19 -5.69 5.96
N ILE A 168 -14.16 -5.02 6.46
CA ILE A 168 -13.01 -5.65 7.12
C ILE A 168 -13.12 -5.34 8.60
N GLU A 169 -13.06 -6.39 9.42
CA GLU A 169 -12.96 -6.25 10.87
C GLU A 169 -11.49 -6.28 11.29
N VAL A 170 -11.05 -5.23 11.98
CA VAL A 170 -9.68 -5.09 12.50
C VAL A 170 -9.75 -5.27 14.02
N ALA A 171 -9.03 -6.27 14.53
CA ALA A 171 -8.95 -6.55 15.96
C ALA A 171 -8.17 -5.46 16.73
N ASP A 172 -8.38 -5.38 18.05
CA ASP A 172 -7.65 -4.51 18.99
C ASP A 172 -7.62 -3.03 18.61
N SER A 173 -8.78 -2.52 18.22
CA SER A 173 -8.89 -1.24 17.54
C SER A 173 -9.18 -0.02 18.41
N ASP A 174 -9.11 -0.18 19.73
CA ASP A 174 -9.63 0.79 20.71
C ASP A 174 -8.99 2.19 20.61
N GLN A 175 -7.94 2.36 19.79
CA GLN A 175 -7.23 3.63 19.55
C GLN A 175 -7.06 3.99 18.06
N ILE A 176 -7.69 3.25 17.14
CA ILE A 176 -7.43 3.39 15.70
C ILE A 176 -8.07 4.67 15.15
N SER A 177 -7.28 5.73 15.04
CA SER A 177 -7.55 6.85 14.14
C SER A 177 -6.69 6.72 12.89
N LEU A 178 -6.93 5.66 12.11
CA LEU A 178 -6.33 5.55 10.78
C LEU A 178 -6.93 6.66 9.90
N ARG A 179 -6.09 7.61 9.47
CA ARG A 179 -6.43 8.57 8.41
C ARG A 179 -6.39 7.94 7.02
N LEU A 180 -6.43 6.61 6.97
CA LEU A 180 -6.37 5.81 5.77
C LEU A 180 -7.54 6.19 4.86
N LYS A 181 -7.22 6.64 3.65
CA LYS A 181 -8.18 7.05 2.63
C LYS A 181 -8.28 6.05 1.50
N TYR A 182 -7.18 5.36 1.22
CA TYR A 182 -7.06 4.46 0.09
C TYR A 182 -6.38 3.16 0.50
N LEU A 183 -6.88 2.07 -0.06
CA LEU A 183 -6.22 0.76 -0.06
C LEU A 183 -6.06 0.31 -1.51
N THR A 184 -4.85 -0.09 -1.86
CA THR A 184 -4.53 -0.63 -3.18
C THR A 184 -4.08 -2.07 -3.00
N TRP A 185 -4.73 -2.97 -3.72
CA TRP A 185 -4.39 -4.39 -3.78
C TRP A 185 -3.92 -4.71 -5.19
N HIS A 186 -2.75 -5.33 -5.33
CA HIS A 186 -2.30 -5.88 -6.59
C HIS A 186 -2.12 -7.38 -6.45
N SER A 187 -2.59 -8.10 -7.46
CA SER A 187 -2.32 -9.52 -7.61
C SER A 187 -1.98 -9.79 -9.08
N PRO A 188 -0.90 -10.53 -9.37
CA PRO A 188 -0.56 -11.01 -10.71
C PRO A 188 -1.68 -11.84 -11.36
N CYS A 189 -2.58 -12.44 -10.57
CA CYS A 189 -3.74 -13.17 -11.06
C CYS A 189 -4.81 -12.26 -11.70
N ILE A 190 -4.63 -10.93 -11.66
CA ILE A 190 -5.59 -9.93 -12.14
C ILE A 190 -4.86 -8.95 -13.06
N THR A 191 -5.49 -8.62 -14.19
CA THR A 191 -4.89 -7.75 -15.23
C THR A 191 -4.78 -6.28 -14.83
N TYR A 192 -5.28 -5.89 -13.65
CA TYR A 192 -5.27 -4.52 -13.17
C TYR A 192 -5.19 -4.42 -11.65
N THR A 193 -4.57 -3.34 -11.18
CA THR A 193 -4.51 -3.01 -9.76
C THR A 193 -5.87 -2.65 -9.20
N GLN A 194 -6.20 -3.27 -8.08
CA GLN A 194 -7.44 -3.08 -7.37
C GLN A 194 -7.35 -1.89 -6.40
N ARG A 195 -8.18 -0.85 -6.59
CA ARG A 195 -8.21 0.33 -5.71
C ARG A 195 -9.52 0.47 -4.95
N TYR A 196 -9.39 0.87 -3.68
CA TYR A 196 -10.48 1.05 -2.75
C TYR A 196 -10.37 2.40 -2.08
N ARG A 197 -11.52 3.07 -1.92
CA ARG A 197 -11.66 4.17 -0.98
C ARG A 197 -12.08 3.59 0.37
N VAL A 198 -11.36 3.96 1.41
CA VAL A 198 -11.70 3.61 2.78
C VAL A 198 -12.81 4.55 3.25
N MET A 199 -13.93 3.96 3.66
CA MET A 199 -15.08 4.64 4.21
C MET A 199 -15.05 4.43 5.72
N SER A 200 -14.91 5.52 6.47
CA SER A 200 -14.99 5.45 7.93
C SER A 200 -16.40 4.99 8.33
N PRO A 201 -16.54 4.04 9.29
CA PRO A 201 -17.85 3.74 9.83
C PRO A 201 -18.43 5.01 10.42
N ALA A 202 -19.70 5.31 10.13
CA ALA A 202 -20.42 6.33 10.88
C ALA A 202 -20.33 5.96 12.35
N GLN A 203 -19.75 6.82 13.19
CA GLN A 203 -19.64 6.59 14.63
C GLN A 203 -21.02 6.20 15.17
N ARG A 204 -21.23 4.91 15.46
CA ARG A 204 -22.43 4.49 16.18
C ARG A 204 -22.20 4.92 17.63
N GLY A 205 -23.12 5.73 18.12
CA GLY A 205 -23.02 6.41 19.40
C GLY A 205 -22.70 5.46 20.56
N THR A 206 -21.88 5.99 21.47
CA THR A 206 -21.98 5.85 22.92
C THR A 206 -22.43 4.51 23.50
N GLU A 207 -21.76 3.40 23.18
CA GLU A 207 -21.80 2.22 24.05
C GLU A 207 -20.39 1.65 24.27
N ALA A 208 -20.00 1.64 25.55
CA ALA A 208 -18.70 1.22 26.05
C ALA A 208 -18.52 -0.30 26.00
N ARG A 209 -18.42 -0.87 24.79
CA ARG A 209 -18.00 -2.26 24.59
C ARG A 209 -16.96 -2.35 23.48
N ARG A 210 -15.81 -2.94 23.83
CA ARG A 210 -14.66 -3.32 23.00
C ARG A 210 -15.11 -4.03 21.72
N SER A 211 -15.41 -3.26 20.69
CA SER A 211 -15.89 -3.78 19.42
C SER A 211 -14.79 -3.59 18.37
N PRO A 212 -14.49 -4.60 17.55
CA PRO A 212 -13.47 -4.48 16.51
C PRO A 212 -13.82 -3.35 15.54
N LEU A 213 -12.79 -2.68 15.01
CA LEU A 213 -12.98 -1.58 14.08
C LEU A 213 -13.42 -2.17 12.76
N THR A 214 -14.60 -1.74 12.34
CA THR A 214 -15.18 -2.11 11.06
C THR A 214 -14.80 -1.08 10.01
N ILE A 215 -14.03 -1.48 9.00
CA ILE A 215 -13.65 -0.63 7.87
C ILE A 215 -14.48 -1.04 6.64
N GLN A 216 -15.23 -0.10 6.09
CA GLN A 216 -15.94 -0.32 4.83
C GLN A 216 -15.05 0.12 3.66
N LEU A 217 -14.93 -0.74 2.65
CA LEU A 217 -14.19 -0.45 1.42
C LEU A 217 -15.16 -0.19 0.28
N GLN A 218 -15.05 0.97 -0.36
CA GLN A 218 -15.75 1.29 -1.60
C GLN A 218 -14.81 1.03 -2.78
N ARG A 219 -15.22 0.12 -3.68
CA ARG A 219 -14.47 -0.18 -4.89
C ARG A 219 -14.39 1.04 -5.83
N LEU A 220 -13.19 1.40 -6.28
CA LEU A 220 -12.98 2.44 -7.28
C LEU A 220 -12.87 1.84 -8.70
N PRO A 221 -13.33 2.56 -9.75
CA PRO A 221 -13.14 2.14 -11.13
C PRO A 221 -11.66 1.91 -11.47
N HIS A 222 -11.36 0.95 -12.35
CA HIS A 222 -9.99 0.59 -12.72
C HIS A 222 -9.18 1.75 -13.34
N MET A 223 -9.86 2.72 -13.93
CA MET A 223 -9.24 3.92 -14.53
C MET A 223 -8.70 4.90 -13.47
N VAL A 224 -9.21 4.83 -12.23
CA VAL A 224 -8.75 5.68 -11.13
C VAL A 224 -7.29 5.35 -10.80
N GLY A 225 -6.44 6.37 -10.69
CA GLY A 225 -5.01 6.22 -10.41
C GLY A 225 -4.13 5.97 -11.64
N SER A 226 -4.69 6.01 -12.86
CA SER A 226 -3.89 6.10 -14.08
C SER A 226 -3.20 7.47 -14.12
N ARG A 227 -1.88 7.50 -14.25
CA ARG A 227 -1.10 8.73 -14.42
C ARG A 227 -0.82 8.95 -15.90
N ILE A 228 -0.66 10.21 -16.31
CA ILE A 228 -0.07 10.52 -17.60
C ILE A 228 1.44 10.56 -17.36
N ASP A 229 2.19 9.68 -18.01
CA ASP A 229 3.65 9.66 -17.92
C ASP A 229 4.27 10.76 -18.80
N GLU A 230 5.61 10.86 -18.76
CA GLU A 230 6.40 11.78 -19.59
C GLU A 230 6.20 11.57 -21.11
N ARG A 231 5.56 10.46 -21.52
CA ARG A 231 5.27 10.10 -22.91
C ARG A 231 3.85 10.51 -23.31
N GLY A 232 3.07 11.10 -22.41
CA GLY A 232 1.68 11.51 -22.66
C GLY A 232 0.70 10.35 -22.71
N VAL A 233 1.10 9.16 -22.26
CA VAL A 233 0.26 7.96 -22.26
C VAL A 233 -0.37 7.80 -20.89
N TRP A 234 -1.65 7.38 -20.84
CA TRP A 234 -2.26 6.90 -19.62
C TRP A 234 -1.53 5.63 -19.19
N ASP A 235 -0.57 5.79 -18.30
CA ASP A 235 0.25 4.70 -17.78
C ASP A 235 -0.67 3.73 -17.06
N ARG A 236 -0.86 2.57 -17.70
CA ARG A 236 -1.22 1.33 -17.02
C ARG A 236 0.14 0.72 -16.69
N PRO A 237 0.60 0.78 -15.43
CA PRO A 237 1.93 0.30 -15.09
C PRO A 237 2.05 -1.14 -15.56
N ARG A 238 2.77 -1.35 -16.67
CA ARG A 238 3.13 -2.68 -17.18
C ARG A 238 4.34 -3.25 -16.43
N GLN A 239 5.06 -2.39 -15.71
CA GLN A 239 6.16 -2.74 -14.83
C GLN A 239 5.78 -2.35 -13.40
N TYR A 240 5.81 -3.34 -12.51
CA TYR A 240 5.18 -3.38 -11.20
C TYR A 240 5.55 -2.26 -10.21
N ARG A 241 6.52 -1.38 -10.50
CA ARG A 241 7.06 -0.42 -9.51
C ARG A 241 7.10 1.04 -9.94
N VAL A 242 7.17 1.33 -11.23
CA VAL A 242 7.32 2.72 -11.69
C VAL A 242 5.99 3.47 -11.59
N GLY A 243 5.98 4.61 -10.89
CA GLY A 243 4.88 5.59 -10.97
C GLY A 243 3.64 5.29 -10.11
N ASN A 244 3.69 4.31 -9.21
CA ASN A 244 2.51 3.81 -8.49
C ASN A 244 2.10 4.59 -7.23
N THR A 245 2.82 5.66 -6.86
CA THR A 245 2.40 6.47 -5.70
C THR A 245 1.07 7.17 -5.97
N ILE A 246 0.28 7.48 -4.96
CA ILE A 246 -0.98 8.23 -5.13
C ILE A 246 -0.79 9.70 -4.70
N PHE A 247 0.20 9.97 -3.84
CA PHE A 247 0.53 11.31 -3.41
C PHE A 247 1.79 11.86 -4.10
N ASN A 248 1.83 13.20 -4.20
CA ASN A 248 3.04 13.94 -4.51
C ASN A 248 3.78 14.26 -3.20
N HIS A 249 4.98 13.70 -3.07
CA HIS A 249 5.83 13.80 -1.87
C HIS A 249 6.84 14.95 -1.90
N SER A 250 6.93 15.72 -2.99
CA SER A 250 7.80 16.92 -3.04
C SER A 250 7.31 18.07 -2.16
N LYS A 251 6.10 17.96 -1.61
CA LYS A 251 5.47 18.95 -0.72
C LYS A 251 5.05 18.28 0.58
N PHE A 252 5.13 19.02 1.69
CA PHE A 252 4.63 18.60 2.99
C PHE A 252 3.39 19.43 3.40
N PRO A 253 2.28 18.80 3.83
CA PRO A 253 2.01 17.37 3.75
C PRO A 253 1.82 16.92 2.28
N PRO A 254 2.09 15.64 1.95
CA PRO A 254 1.88 15.11 0.61
C PRO A 254 0.46 15.36 0.10
N ARG A 255 0.37 15.80 -1.16
CA ARG A 255 -0.91 16.15 -1.80
C ARG A 255 -1.32 15.05 -2.75
N ALA A 256 -2.60 14.69 -2.78
CA ALA A 256 -3.09 13.72 -3.75
C ALA A 256 -2.77 14.26 -5.15
N LEU A 257 -2.19 13.43 -6.01
CA LEU A 257 -2.07 13.82 -7.40
C LEU A 257 -3.46 14.03 -7.97
N ARG A 258 -3.63 15.07 -8.79
CA ARG A 258 -4.90 15.34 -9.47
C ARG A 258 -5.23 14.14 -10.35
N MET A 259 -6.10 13.26 -9.86
CA MET A 259 -6.72 12.21 -10.66
C MET A 259 -7.74 12.89 -11.58
N ILE A 260 -7.51 12.84 -12.88
CA ILE A 260 -8.52 13.25 -13.85
C ILE A 260 -9.58 12.13 -13.88
N LEU A 261 -10.70 12.36 -13.20
CA LEU A 261 -11.90 11.56 -13.35
C LEU A 261 -12.57 11.98 -14.67
N LEU A 262 -12.36 11.23 -15.74
CA LEU A 262 -13.30 11.26 -16.87
C LEU A 262 -14.54 10.48 -16.46
N LEU A 263 -15.48 11.17 -15.80
CA LEU A 263 -16.87 10.73 -15.74
C LEU A 263 -17.43 10.87 -17.17
N HIS A 264 -17.41 9.78 -17.94
CA HIS A 264 -18.24 9.67 -19.13
C HIS A 264 -19.71 9.54 -18.70
N SER A 265 -20.33 10.69 -18.40
CA SER A 265 -21.79 10.83 -18.41
C SER A 265 -22.16 12.27 -18.79
N LYS A 266 -22.11 12.55 -20.09
CA LYS A 266 -23.15 13.27 -20.83
C LYS A 266 -22.75 13.39 -22.29
N VAL A 267 -23.39 12.59 -23.13
CA VAL A 267 -23.65 12.98 -24.52
C VAL A 267 -24.44 14.29 -24.47
N ARG A 268 -23.85 15.32 -25.10
CA ARG A 268 -24.39 16.57 -25.71
C ARG A 268 -25.71 17.11 -25.16
N VAL A 269 -25.85 18.41 -24.95
CA VAL A 269 -26.19 19.35 -26.02
C VAL A 269 -25.73 20.79 -25.64
N SER A 270 -24.92 21.34 -26.56
CA SER A 270 -24.71 22.74 -26.95
C SER A 270 -24.67 23.89 -25.94
N GLY A 271 -23.60 24.68 -26.05
CA GLY A 271 -23.75 26.08 -26.47
C GLY A 271 -22.97 27.11 -25.65
N TRP A 272 -22.02 27.78 -26.34
CA TRP A 272 -21.66 29.22 -26.26
C TRP A 272 -21.42 29.87 -24.88
N LEU A 273 -20.49 30.79 -24.63
CA LEU A 273 -19.32 31.39 -25.28
C LEU A 273 -18.77 32.35 -24.19
N LEU A 274 -17.45 32.56 -24.14
CA LEU A 274 -16.74 33.78 -23.69
C LEU A 274 -17.43 34.73 -22.67
N PHE A 275 -16.95 34.79 -21.42
CA PHE A 275 -16.02 35.79 -20.86
C PHE A 275 -15.78 35.47 -19.37
#